data_AF-A0A925ZW17-F1
#
_entry.id   AF-A0A925ZW17-F1
#
_cell.length_a   1.000
_cell.length_b   1.000
_cell.length_c   1.000
_cell.angle_alpha   90.00
_cell.angle_beta   90.00
_cell.angle_gamma   90.00
#
_symmetry.space_group_name_H-M   'P 1'
#
loop_
_entity.id
_entity.type
_entity.pdbx_description
1 polymer ?
#
loop_
_entity_poly.entity_id
_entity_poly.type
_entity_poly.pdbx_seq_one_letter_code
_entity_poly.pdbx_strand_id
1 'polypeptide(L)'
;MRNHVLAADWQLKEYDRIQPLDAAFNDEGWLPASAPGCVHEDLLAAGRIPDPFVALNEDLVQWVGDADWLYRCRFDLPAGLGAAPAIDLCCDGLDTFATVWLNGEQICASDNMFVPLRVNARARLQPTGNELRILFESALRQGKARESEHGARALWNGDASRLYVRKAQYHYGWDWGPCLLTAGPWRPVRLEAYAARIADLRCPVALSDDLQRATIDVQAVIARVPAALPVPLVLRLALLGPDGAAIATVDVPVADDAAHHTLVVSSPHLWWPNGYGAQPLYTLTATLLPAKEAAGATANQPPSALSLQPSAFDQKELRLGARRLRLVQAPVAGEQGTSFVIEVNNTPIFCGGATWIPADSFLPRITPERYRALVELAA
;
A
#
# COMPACT_ATOMS: atom_id res chain seq x y z
N MET A 1 -4.43 16.89 2.40
CA MET A 1 -5.38 15.76 2.21
C MET A 1 -5.69 15.25 3.59
N ARG A 2 -6.93 14.87 3.89
CA ARG A 2 -7.26 14.29 5.21
C ARG A 2 -7.45 12.80 5.04
N ASN A 3 -6.80 12.02 5.89
CA ASN A 3 -6.86 10.57 5.89
C ASN A 3 -7.44 10.12 7.23
N HIS A 4 -8.44 9.25 7.19
CA HIS A 4 -9.04 8.67 8.38
C HIS A 4 -9.12 7.15 8.22
N VAL A 5 -8.46 6.42 9.11
CA VAL A 5 -8.49 4.96 9.13
C VAL A 5 -9.76 4.49 9.85
N LEU A 6 -10.53 3.61 9.22
CA LEU A 6 -11.66 2.92 9.85
C LEU A 6 -11.08 1.79 10.71
N ALA A 7 -10.67 2.10 11.94
CA ALA A 7 -9.96 1.16 12.81
C ALA A 7 -10.85 0.47 13.86
N ALA A 8 -12.10 0.90 14.01
CA ALA A 8 -13.01 0.46 15.06
C ALA A 8 -14.31 -0.13 14.48
N ASP A 9 -15.08 -0.78 15.35
CA ASP A 9 -16.41 -1.34 15.06
C ASP A 9 -16.45 -2.32 13.89
N TRP A 10 -15.33 -3.01 13.67
CA TRP A 10 -15.26 -4.14 12.75
C TRP A 10 -15.81 -5.39 13.40
N GLN A 11 -16.58 -6.12 12.61
CA GLN A 11 -17.13 -7.41 12.99
C GLN A 11 -17.02 -8.37 11.82
N LEU A 12 -16.91 -9.67 12.12
CA LEU A 12 -16.94 -10.73 11.13
C LEU A 12 -17.96 -11.82 11.45
N LYS A 13 -18.39 -12.53 10.43
CA LYS A 13 -19.26 -13.70 10.54
C LYS A 13 -18.98 -14.67 9.39
N GLU A 14 -19.09 -15.97 9.66
CA GLU A 14 -19.09 -16.99 8.60
C GLU A 14 -20.36 -16.84 7.72
N TYR A 15 -20.19 -16.87 6.41
CA TYR A 15 -21.31 -16.81 5.47
C TYR A 15 -21.82 -18.21 5.14
N ASP A 16 -22.99 -18.56 5.67
CA ASP A 16 -23.77 -19.66 5.13
C ASP A 16 -24.27 -19.27 3.72
N ARG A 17 -23.75 -19.94 2.70
CA ARG A 17 -24.08 -19.65 1.28
C ARG A 17 -25.49 -20.11 0.89
N ILE A 18 -26.21 -20.83 1.75
CA ILE A 18 -27.59 -21.26 1.50
C ILE A 18 -28.57 -20.08 1.65
N GLN A 19 -28.30 -19.16 2.57
CA GLN A 19 -29.12 -17.97 2.77
C GLN A 19 -28.80 -16.88 1.73
N PRO A 20 -29.79 -16.02 1.37
CA PRO A 20 -29.52 -14.83 0.57
C PRO A 20 -28.52 -13.90 1.25
N LEU A 21 -27.58 -13.33 0.49
CA LEU A 21 -26.53 -12.46 1.03
C LEU A 21 -27.06 -11.29 1.85
N ASP A 22 -28.12 -10.62 1.38
CA ASP A 22 -28.72 -9.50 2.10
C ASP A 22 -29.30 -9.92 3.47
N ALA A 23 -29.88 -11.12 3.53
CA ALA A 23 -30.41 -11.68 4.79
C ALA A 23 -29.27 -12.06 5.75
N ALA A 24 -28.10 -12.40 5.23
CA ALA A 24 -26.93 -12.77 6.01
C ALA A 24 -26.31 -11.58 6.77
N PHE A 25 -26.57 -10.34 6.36
CA PHE A 25 -26.12 -9.13 7.07
C PHE A 25 -27.07 -8.67 8.20
N ASN A 26 -27.91 -9.57 8.73
CA ASN A 26 -28.68 -9.34 9.96
C ASN A 26 -27.77 -9.03 11.17
N ASP A 27 -28.34 -8.66 12.32
CA ASP A 27 -27.57 -8.30 13.52
C ASP A 27 -27.15 -9.48 14.40
N GLU A 28 -27.28 -10.71 13.92
CA GLU A 28 -27.00 -11.93 14.69
C GLU A 28 -25.68 -12.59 14.30
N GLY A 29 -25.01 -13.21 15.29
CA GLY A 29 -23.86 -14.09 15.06
C GLY A 29 -22.53 -13.41 14.72
N TRP A 30 -22.42 -12.09 14.92
CA TRP A 30 -21.21 -11.33 14.65
C TRP A 30 -20.18 -11.45 15.78
N LEU A 31 -18.92 -11.67 15.41
CA LEU A 31 -17.77 -11.62 16.30
C LEU A 31 -17.01 -10.31 16.11
N PRO A 32 -16.36 -9.76 17.15
CA PRO A 32 -15.42 -8.66 16.98
C PRO A 32 -14.33 -9.02 15.97
N ALA A 33 -13.91 -8.06 15.15
CA ALA A 33 -12.90 -8.24 14.13
C ALA A 33 -11.94 -7.05 14.07
N SER A 34 -10.83 -7.22 13.34
CA SER A 34 -9.82 -6.18 13.17
C SER A 34 -9.60 -5.84 11.70
N ALA A 35 -9.30 -4.56 11.40
CA ALA A 35 -8.84 -4.11 10.09
C ALA A 35 -7.78 -3.00 10.29
N PRO A 36 -6.48 -3.27 10.04
CA PRO A 36 -5.92 -4.50 9.47
C PRO A 36 -6.12 -5.74 10.34
N GLY A 37 -6.44 -6.87 9.72
CA GLY A 37 -6.64 -8.15 10.42
C GLY A 37 -6.91 -9.30 9.47
N CYS A 38 -7.15 -10.49 10.03
CA CYS A 38 -7.58 -11.64 9.26
C CYS A 38 -8.42 -12.62 10.10
N VAL A 39 -9.22 -13.45 9.41
CA VAL A 39 -10.24 -14.30 10.04
C VAL A 39 -9.67 -15.24 11.12
N HIS A 40 -8.48 -15.80 10.91
CA HIS A 40 -7.88 -16.73 11.87
C HIS A 40 -7.56 -16.04 13.19
N GLU A 41 -7.06 -14.81 13.14
CA GLU A 41 -6.71 -14.06 14.35
C GLU A 41 -7.95 -13.66 15.13
N ASP A 42 -8.98 -13.20 14.44
CA ASP A 42 -10.21 -12.77 15.07
C ASP A 42 -10.99 -13.98 15.65
N LEU A 43 -11.00 -15.13 14.96
CA LEU A 43 -11.55 -16.38 15.50
C LEU A 43 -10.77 -16.89 16.71
N LEU A 44 -9.44 -16.79 16.68
CA LEU A 44 -8.58 -17.17 17.80
C LEU A 44 -8.84 -16.26 19.01
N ALA A 45 -8.92 -14.95 18.80
CA ALA A 45 -9.23 -13.97 19.84
C ALA A 45 -10.63 -14.19 20.44
N ALA A 46 -11.60 -14.63 19.63
CA ALA A 46 -12.94 -15.00 20.07
C ALA A 46 -13.03 -16.41 20.70
N GLY A 47 -11.93 -17.16 20.79
CA GLY A 47 -11.90 -18.53 21.33
C GLY A 47 -12.67 -19.55 20.47
N ARG A 48 -12.87 -19.26 19.18
CA ARG A 48 -13.61 -20.12 18.23
C ARG A 48 -12.75 -21.18 17.55
N ILE A 49 -11.44 -20.96 17.51
CA ILE A 49 -10.45 -21.93 17.05
C ILE A 49 -9.32 -22.06 18.07
N PRO A 50 -8.65 -23.21 18.18
CA PRO A 50 -7.40 -23.32 18.93
C PRO A 50 -6.27 -22.57 18.21
N ASP A 51 -5.16 -22.30 18.90
CA ASP A 51 -3.97 -21.71 18.29
C ASP A 51 -3.41 -22.67 17.21
N PRO A 52 -3.44 -22.30 15.91
CA PRO A 52 -3.02 -23.18 14.83
C PRO A 52 -1.53 -23.49 14.84
N PHE A 53 -0.72 -22.75 15.59
CA PHE A 53 0.72 -22.98 15.70
C PHE A 53 1.10 -24.00 16.78
N VAL A 54 0.12 -24.52 17.54
CA VAL A 54 0.36 -25.50 18.60
C VAL A 54 0.07 -26.91 18.11
N ALA A 55 1.08 -27.79 18.22
CA ALA A 55 0.97 -29.21 17.92
C ALA A 55 0.35 -29.50 16.53
N LEU A 56 -0.81 -30.16 16.48
CA LEU A 56 -1.53 -30.53 15.26
C LEU A 56 -2.80 -29.70 15.03
N ASN A 57 -2.89 -28.53 15.68
CA ASN A 57 -4.09 -27.69 15.59
C ASN A 57 -4.31 -27.11 14.18
N GLU A 58 -3.30 -27.11 13.31
CA GLU A 58 -3.43 -26.77 11.89
C GLU A 58 -4.58 -27.52 11.23
N ASP A 59 -4.69 -28.84 11.46
CA ASP A 59 -5.74 -29.67 10.86
C ASP A 59 -7.15 -29.28 11.33
N LEU A 60 -7.25 -28.77 12.57
CA LEU A 60 -8.52 -28.39 13.19
C LEU A 60 -9.10 -27.08 12.65
N VAL A 61 -8.30 -26.30 11.90
CA VAL A 61 -8.69 -24.96 11.44
C VAL A 61 -8.83 -24.86 9.91
N GLN A 62 -8.67 -25.96 9.17
CA GLN A 62 -8.72 -25.93 7.70
C GLN A 62 -10.07 -25.42 7.14
N TRP A 63 -11.17 -25.69 7.87
CA TRP A 63 -12.52 -25.23 7.51
C TRP A 63 -12.60 -23.70 7.34
N VAL A 64 -11.71 -22.94 8.01
CA VAL A 64 -11.66 -21.48 7.91
C VAL A 64 -11.34 -21.04 6.48
N GLY A 65 -10.50 -21.80 5.77
CA GLY A 65 -10.15 -21.53 4.36
C GLY A 65 -11.20 -21.97 3.35
N ASP A 66 -12.09 -22.88 3.73
CA ASP A 66 -13.21 -23.35 2.90
C ASP A 66 -14.42 -22.40 2.95
N ALA A 67 -14.55 -21.67 4.07
CA ALA A 67 -15.65 -20.77 4.33
C ALA A 67 -15.55 -19.44 3.56
N ASP A 68 -16.71 -18.86 3.30
CA ASP A 68 -16.85 -17.47 2.91
C ASP A 68 -17.06 -16.64 4.19
N TRP A 69 -16.56 -15.40 4.20
CA TRP A 69 -16.57 -14.55 5.39
C TRP A 69 -17.21 -13.20 5.10
N LEU A 70 -18.17 -12.81 5.93
CA LEU A 70 -18.72 -11.46 5.95
C LEU A 70 -17.93 -10.62 6.95
N TYR A 71 -17.56 -9.41 6.55
CA TYR A 71 -17.10 -8.36 7.43
C TYR A 71 -18.06 -7.18 7.35
N ARG A 72 -18.24 -6.48 8.46
CA ARG A 72 -18.92 -5.18 8.48
C ARG A 72 -18.20 -4.19 9.39
N CYS A 73 -18.31 -2.92 9.04
CA CYS A 73 -17.89 -1.78 9.85
C CYS A 73 -18.97 -0.71 9.81
N ARG A 74 -19.41 -0.24 10.98
CA ARG A 74 -20.34 0.88 11.10
C ARG A 74 -19.59 2.11 11.56
N PHE A 75 -19.87 3.25 10.95
CA PHE A 75 -19.18 4.50 11.29
C PHE A 75 -20.00 5.74 10.94
N ASP A 76 -19.83 6.78 11.74
CA ASP A 76 -20.28 8.13 11.38
C ASP A 76 -19.21 8.80 10.53
N LEU A 77 -19.61 9.73 9.66
CA LEU A 77 -18.65 10.45 8.84
C LEU A 77 -17.75 11.30 9.75
N PRO A 78 -16.41 11.07 9.74
CA PRO A 78 -15.53 11.75 10.67
C PRO A 78 -15.59 13.27 10.53
N ALA A 79 -15.50 13.96 11.67
CA ALA A 79 -15.57 15.41 11.73
C ALA A 79 -14.58 16.07 10.75
N GLY A 80 -15.08 17.01 9.95
CA GLY A 80 -14.28 17.75 8.99
C GLY A 80 -14.10 17.08 7.61
N LEU A 81 -14.60 15.86 7.38
CA LEU A 81 -14.58 15.25 6.05
C LEU A 81 -15.80 15.65 5.21
N GLY A 82 -16.95 15.95 5.82
CA GLY A 82 -18.21 16.19 5.10
C GLY A 82 -18.21 17.37 4.11
N ALA A 83 -17.38 18.39 4.35
CA ALA A 83 -17.23 19.52 3.44
C ALA A 83 -16.27 19.27 2.26
N ALA A 84 -15.59 18.12 2.24
CA ALA A 84 -14.65 17.82 1.17
C ALA A 84 -15.38 17.55 -0.15
N PRO A 85 -14.85 18.06 -1.28
CA PRO A 85 -15.47 17.89 -2.59
C PRO A 85 -15.31 16.47 -3.14
N ALA A 86 -14.26 15.74 -2.73
CA ALA A 86 -14.12 14.30 -2.94
C ALA A 86 -13.78 13.59 -1.63
N ILE A 87 -14.33 12.39 -1.50
CA ILE A 87 -13.99 11.42 -0.47
C ILE A 87 -13.90 10.07 -1.16
N ASP A 88 -12.72 9.45 -1.13
CA ASP A 88 -12.51 8.10 -1.61
C ASP A 88 -12.53 7.12 -0.43
N LEU A 89 -13.13 5.95 -0.62
CA LEU A 89 -12.83 4.76 0.18
C LEU A 89 -11.59 4.09 -0.41
N CYS A 90 -10.59 3.85 0.43
CA CYS A 90 -9.32 3.21 0.08
C CYS A 90 -9.16 1.92 0.88
N CYS A 91 -9.05 0.79 0.20
CA CYS A 91 -8.70 -0.50 0.80
C CYS A 91 -7.27 -0.83 0.37
N ASP A 92 -6.31 -0.75 1.29
CA ASP A 92 -4.90 -0.90 0.96
C ASP A 92 -4.49 -2.36 0.65
N GLY A 93 -5.37 -3.30 0.94
CA GLY A 93 -5.15 -4.73 0.73
C GLY A 93 -6.33 -5.55 1.26
N LEU A 94 -6.96 -6.29 0.35
CA LEU A 94 -8.06 -7.21 0.64
C LEU A 94 -7.61 -8.62 0.25
N ASP A 95 -7.61 -9.55 1.18
CA ASP A 95 -7.20 -10.93 0.95
C ASP A 95 -8.42 -11.85 0.83
N THR A 96 -8.84 -12.31 -0.35
CA THR A 96 -8.39 -11.91 -1.70
C THR A 96 -9.59 -11.57 -2.59
N PHE A 97 -10.50 -12.53 -2.75
CA PHE A 97 -11.74 -12.34 -3.50
C PHE A 97 -12.73 -11.59 -2.63
N ALA A 98 -12.79 -10.28 -2.80
CA ALA A 98 -13.57 -9.39 -1.95
C ALA A 98 -14.62 -8.64 -2.77
N THR A 99 -15.86 -8.59 -2.31
CA THR A 99 -16.87 -7.66 -2.83
C THR A 99 -17.23 -6.67 -1.73
N VAL A 100 -17.29 -5.38 -2.06
CA VAL A 100 -17.44 -4.29 -1.09
C VAL A 100 -18.70 -3.49 -1.37
N TRP A 101 -19.52 -3.28 -0.34
CA TRP A 101 -20.72 -2.45 -0.37
C TRP A 101 -20.63 -1.33 0.66
N LEU A 102 -21.13 -0.15 0.29
CA LEU A 102 -21.32 0.97 1.19
C LEU A 102 -22.80 1.35 1.19
N ASN A 103 -23.44 1.32 2.36
CA ASN A 103 -24.85 1.68 2.53
C ASN A 103 -25.78 0.90 1.58
N GLY A 104 -25.48 -0.40 1.38
CA GLY A 104 -26.25 -1.31 0.53
C GLY A 104 -25.91 -1.28 -0.96
N GLU A 105 -25.09 -0.35 -1.43
CA GLU A 105 -24.66 -0.28 -2.84
C GLU A 105 -23.26 -0.88 -3.01
N GLN A 106 -23.09 -1.77 -3.99
CA GLN A 106 -21.77 -2.31 -4.34
C GLN A 106 -20.91 -1.22 -4.95
N ILE A 107 -19.70 -1.02 -4.43
CA ILE A 107 -18.80 0.06 -4.86
C ILE A 107 -17.52 -0.44 -5.52
N CYS A 108 -17.03 -1.63 -5.15
CA CYS A 108 -15.87 -2.25 -5.80
C CYS A 108 -15.78 -3.76 -5.49
N ALA A 109 -14.89 -4.44 -6.20
CA ALA A 109 -14.49 -5.82 -5.93
C ALA A 109 -12.97 -5.99 -6.15
N SER A 110 -12.38 -6.97 -5.48
CA SER A 110 -10.96 -7.37 -5.59
C SER A 110 -10.85 -8.85 -5.90
N ASP A 111 -9.84 -9.24 -6.66
CA ASP A 111 -9.38 -10.62 -6.79
C ASP A 111 -7.86 -10.76 -6.56
N ASN A 112 -7.24 -9.75 -5.94
CA ASN A 112 -5.80 -9.65 -5.81
C ASN A 112 -5.39 -9.05 -4.45
N MET A 113 -4.72 -9.86 -3.63
CA MET A 113 -4.22 -9.50 -2.29
C MET A 113 -3.27 -8.29 -2.31
N PHE A 114 -2.56 -8.09 -3.43
CA PHE A 114 -1.41 -7.21 -3.53
C PHE A 114 -1.71 -5.86 -4.17
N VAL A 115 -2.95 -5.63 -4.61
CA VAL A 115 -3.33 -4.40 -5.32
C VAL A 115 -4.33 -3.62 -4.45
N PRO A 116 -4.02 -2.36 -4.08
CA PRO A 116 -4.96 -1.53 -3.34
C PRO A 116 -6.12 -1.12 -4.23
N LEU A 117 -7.30 -0.96 -3.62
CA LEU A 117 -8.50 -0.43 -4.27
C LEU A 117 -8.80 0.98 -3.77
N ARG A 118 -9.26 1.84 -4.68
CA ARG A 118 -9.70 3.20 -4.39
C ARG A 118 -10.96 3.50 -5.20
N VAL A 119 -12.01 3.94 -4.54
CA VAL A 119 -13.28 4.30 -5.20
C VAL A 119 -13.85 5.56 -4.59
N ASN A 120 -14.38 6.45 -5.43
CA ASN A 120 -15.07 7.64 -4.95
C ASN A 120 -16.36 7.25 -4.23
N ALA A 121 -16.46 7.60 -2.95
CA ALA A 121 -17.56 7.26 -2.06
C ALA A 121 -18.40 8.50 -1.67
N ARG A 122 -18.02 9.71 -2.09
CA ARG A 122 -18.60 10.97 -1.58
C ARG A 122 -20.12 11.04 -1.67
N ALA A 123 -20.69 10.57 -2.78
CA ALA A 123 -22.13 10.63 -3.02
C ALA A 123 -22.94 9.61 -2.21
N ARG A 124 -22.29 8.57 -1.68
CA ARG A 124 -22.91 7.44 -0.97
C ARG A 124 -22.82 7.58 0.54
N LEU A 125 -21.91 8.42 1.04
CA LEU A 125 -21.70 8.66 2.46
C LEU A 125 -22.80 9.54 3.05
N GLN A 126 -23.26 9.14 4.23
CA GLN A 126 -24.20 9.86 5.07
C GLN A 126 -23.46 10.51 6.25
N PRO A 127 -24.00 11.56 6.89
CA PRO A 127 -23.37 12.14 8.08
C PRO A 127 -23.20 11.13 9.22
N THR A 128 -24.16 10.22 9.40
CA THR A 128 -24.19 9.23 10.48
C THR A 128 -24.69 7.88 9.96
N GLY A 129 -24.34 6.80 10.65
CA GLY A 129 -24.90 5.47 10.40
C GLY A 129 -24.46 4.84 9.08
N ASN A 130 -23.26 5.15 8.59
CA ASN A 130 -22.73 4.46 7.42
C ASN A 130 -22.40 3.01 7.79
N GLU A 131 -22.60 2.11 6.84
CA GLU A 131 -22.20 0.72 6.97
C GLU A 131 -21.40 0.29 5.74
N LEU A 132 -20.17 -0.13 6.00
CA LEU A 132 -19.31 -0.80 5.02
C LEU A 132 -19.45 -2.31 5.23
N ARG A 133 -19.76 -3.04 4.18
CA ARG A 133 -19.86 -4.51 4.16
C ARG A 133 -18.84 -5.07 3.19
N ILE A 134 -18.21 -6.18 3.55
CA ILE A 134 -17.28 -6.89 2.68
C ILE A 134 -17.59 -8.38 2.74
N LEU A 135 -17.76 -9.01 1.59
CA LEU A 135 -17.78 -10.47 1.46
C LEU A 135 -16.39 -10.91 0.97
N PHE A 136 -15.74 -11.78 1.71
CA PHE A 136 -14.56 -12.51 1.28
C PHE A 136 -14.95 -13.92 0.89
N GLU A 137 -14.83 -14.27 -0.37
CA GLU A 137 -15.05 -15.64 -0.85
C GLU A 137 -13.81 -16.50 -0.63
N SER A 138 -14.01 -17.79 -0.34
CA SER A 138 -12.91 -18.75 -0.18
C SER A 138 -11.99 -18.73 -1.39
N ALA A 139 -10.72 -18.40 -1.14
CA ALA A 139 -9.68 -18.40 -2.17
C ALA A 139 -9.42 -19.81 -2.72
N LEU A 140 -9.58 -20.84 -1.91
CA LEU A 140 -9.48 -22.24 -2.35
C LEU A 140 -10.59 -22.58 -3.33
N ARG A 141 -11.84 -22.27 -2.99
CA ARG A 141 -13.00 -22.52 -3.85
C ARG A 141 -12.88 -21.78 -5.19
N GLN A 142 -12.55 -20.50 -5.15
CA GLN A 142 -12.38 -19.68 -6.34
C GLN A 142 -11.20 -20.17 -7.20
N GLY A 143 -10.09 -20.56 -6.57
CA GLY A 143 -8.96 -21.20 -7.25
C GLY A 143 -9.36 -22.51 -7.93
N LYS A 144 -10.09 -23.39 -7.24
CA LYS A 144 -10.54 -24.69 -7.76
C LYS A 144 -11.48 -24.54 -8.94
N ALA A 145 -12.36 -23.54 -8.92
CA ALA A 145 -13.23 -23.23 -10.05
C ALA A 145 -12.41 -22.85 -11.30
N ARG A 146 -11.42 -21.94 -11.14
CA ARG A 146 -10.51 -21.54 -12.23
C ARG A 146 -9.63 -22.70 -12.71
N GLU A 147 -9.17 -23.56 -11.80
CA GLU A 147 -8.44 -24.78 -12.15
C GLU A 147 -9.29 -25.74 -12.97
N SER A 148 -10.57 -25.94 -12.60
CA SER A 148 -11.49 -26.79 -13.35
C SER A 148 -11.75 -26.27 -14.76
N GLU A 149 -11.70 -24.95 -14.97
CA GLU A 149 -11.89 -24.32 -16.29
C GLU A 149 -10.63 -24.43 -17.17
N HIS A 150 -9.45 -24.28 -16.58
CA HIS A 150 -8.19 -24.15 -17.33
C HIS A 150 -7.24 -25.35 -17.24
N GLY A 151 -7.60 -26.36 -16.43
CA GLY A 151 -6.82 -27.56 -16.19
C GLY A 151 -5.82 -27.43 -15.05
N ALA A 152 -5.53 -28.56 -14.38
CA ALA A 152 -4.50 -28.61 -13.35
C ALA A 152 -3.11 -28.35 -13.92
N ARG A 153 -2.28 -27.61 -13.18
CA ARG A 153 -0.88 -27.33 -13.54
C ARG A 153 0.06 -28.12 -12.63
N ALA A 154 1.22 -28.50 -13.18
CA ALA A 154 2.23 -29.21 -12.42
C ALA A 154 2.75 -28.35 -11.25
N LEU A 155 2.77 -28.94 -10.07
CA LEU A 155 3.18 -28.30 -8.83
C LEU A 155 3.81 -29.35 -7.91
N TRP A 156 4.82 -28.94 -7.15
CA TRP A 156 5.55 -29.85 -6.27
C TRP A 156 5.00 -29.87 -4.83
N ASN A 157 4.21 -28.88 -4.41
CA ASN A 157 3.63 -28.77 -3.08
C ASN A 157 2.34 -27.94 -3.01
N GLY A 158 1.54 -28.20 -1.97
CA GLY A 158 0.28 -27.48 -1.73
C GLY A 158 -0.78 -27.76 -2.80
N ASP A 159 -1.91 -27.07 -2.70
CA ASP A 159 -3.00 -27.23 -3.65
C ASP A 159 -2.73 -26.50 -4.98
N ALA A 160 -2.87 -27.21 -6.11
CA ALA A 160 -2.57 -26.69 -7.45
C ALA A 160 -3.44 -25.49 -7.87
N SER A 161 -4.62 -25.32 -7.27
CA SER A 161 -5.50 -24.18 -7.50
C SER A 161 -4.84 -22.83 -7.16
N ARG A 162 -3.83 -22.80 -6.29
CA ARG A 162 -3.11 -21.58 -5.90
C ARG A 162 -2.48 -20.83 -7.07
N LEU A 163 -2.17 -21.55 -8.14
CA LEU A 163 -1.58 -20.99 -9.37
C LEU A 163 -2.56 -20.08 -10.14
N TYR A 164 -3.85 -20.16 -9.83
CA TYR A 164 -4.91 -19.34 -10.42
C TYR A 164 -5.32 -18.13 -9.56
N VAL A 165 -4.70 -17.94 -8.39
CA VAL A 165 -5.11 -16.94 -7.39
C VAL A 165 -3.97 -15.97 -7.09
N ARG A 166 -4.27 -14.65 -7.14
CA ARG A 166 -3.33 -13.58 -6.77
C ARG A 166 -3.33 -13.33 -5.26
N LYS A 167 -2.92 -14.36 -4.51
CA LYS A 167 -2.78 -14.39 -3.05
C LYS A 167 -1.37 -14.82 -2.67
N ALA A 168 -0.95 -14.55 -1.42
CA ALA A 168 0.31 -15.06 -0.91
C ALA A 168 0.34 -16.58 -1.00
N GLN A 169 1.28 -17.10 -1.79
CA GLN A 169 1.29 -18.51 -2.22
C GLN A 169 1.56 -19.47 -1.07
N TYR A 170 2.30 -19.00 -0.05
CA TYR A 170 2.62 -19.78 1.14
C TYR A 170 1.41 -20.03 2.06
N HIS A 171 0.30 -19.30 1.90
CA HIS A 171 -0.94 -19.58 2.64
C HIS A 171 -1.52 -20.98 2.30
N TYR A 172 -1.15 -21.56 1.16
CA TYR A 172 -1.52 -22.92 0.75
C TYR A 172 -0.58 -24.00 1.33
N GLY A 173 0.24 -23.65 2.32
CA GLY A 173 1.29 -24.49 2.88
C GLY A 173 2.56 -24.46 2.06
N TRP A 174 3.68 -24.70 2.74
CA TRP A 174 5.00 -24.83 2.12
C TRP A 174 5.84 -25.85 2.88
N ASP A 175 7.04 -26.20 2.38
CA ASP A 175 7.94 -27.15 3.07
C ASP A 175 8.46 -26.65 4.43
N TRP A 176 8.16 -25.41 4.81
CA TRP A 176 8.53 -24.76 6.06
C TRP A 176 7.37 -24.08 6.81
N GLY A 177 6.14 -24.12 6.27
CA GLY A 177 5.03 -23.33 6.82
C GLY A 177 3.67 -24.01 6.68
N PRO A 178 2.75 -23.76 7.62
CA PRO A 178 1.44 -24.41 7.63
C PRO A 178 0.54 -23.91 6.49
N CYS A 179 -0.43 -24.74 6.11
CA CYS A 179 -1.54 -24.37 5.25
C CYS A 179 -2.60 -23.62 6.07
N LEU A 180 -2.55 -22.29 6.02
CA LEU A 180 -3.49 -21.40 6.69
C LEU A 180 -4.06 -20.40 5.69
N LEU A 181 -5.13 -20.84 5.01
CA LEU A 181 -5.85 -20.06 4.01
C LEU A 181 -6.74 -19.00 4.66
N THR A 182 -6.11 -17.94 5.16
CA THR A 182 -6.83 -16.83 5.80
C THR A 182 -7.54 -15.93 4.78
N ALA A 183 -8.36 -15.01 5.27
CA ALA A 183 -9.01 -13.95 4.49
C ALA A 183 -9.16 -12.70 5.37
N GLY A 184 -9.44 -11.55 4.75
CA GLY A 184 -9.77 -10.32 5.47
C GLY A 184 -9.09 -9.06 4.91
N PRO A 185 -9.44 -7.90 5.48
CA PRO A 185 -8.77 -6.63 5.17
C PRO A 185 -7.38 -6.61 5.84
N TRP A 186 -6.40 -7.27 5.23
CA TRP A 186 -5.05 -7.45 5.81
C TRP A 186 -4.20 -6.16 5.86
N ARG A 187 -4.70 -5.06 5.28
CA ARG A 187 -4.14 -3.71 5.31
C ARG A 187 -5.24 -2.68 5.62
N PRO A 188 -4.89 -1.42 5.95
CA PRO A 188 -5.87 -0.43 6.40
C PRO A 188 -7.00 -0.18 5.40
N VAL A 189 -8.20 0.02 5.92
CA VAL A 189 -9.35 0.58 5.18
C VAL A 189 -9.54 2.02 5.64
N ARG A 190 -9.61 2.96 4.70
CA ARG A 190 -9.46 4.39 4.98
C ARG A 190 -10.40 5.25 4.15
N LEU A 191 -10.79 6.39 4.70
CA LEU A 191 -11.42 7.48 3.95
C LEU A 191 -10.38 8.55 3.66
N GLU A 192 -10.21 8.89 2.38
CA GLU A 192 -9.36 9.99 1.94
C GLU A 192 -10.19 11.13 1.39
N ALA A 193 -10.20 12.26 2.11
CA ALA A 193 -10.92 13.46 1.72
C ALA A 193 -9.96 14.51 1.13
N TYR A 194 -10.28 15.01 -0.06
CA TYR A 194 -9.40 15.93 -0.79
C TYR A 194 -10.16 16.83 -1.77
N ALA A 195 -9.52 17.95 -2.12
CA ALA A 195 -9.83 18.75 -3.31
C ALA A 195 -8.82 18.48 -4.42
N ALA A 196 -7.53 18.37 -4.06
CA ALA A 196 -6.47 17.80 -4.88
C ALA A 196 -5.53 16.97 -4.02
N ARG A 197 -4.81 16.03 -4.65
CA ARG A 197 -3.81 15.16 -4.01
C ARG A 197 -2.73 14.71 -4.99
N ILE A 198 -1.59 14.30 -4.46
CA ILE A 198 -0.54 13.66 -5.24
C ILE A 198 -0.93 12.18 -5.37
N ALA A 199 -1.34 11.79 -6.57
CA ALA A 199 -1.84 10.44 -6.86
C ALA A 199 -0.73 9.42 -7.07
N ASP A 200 0.33 9.81 -7.75
CA ASP A 200 1.56 9.05 -7.87
C ASP A 200 2.75 10.01 -7.81
N LEU A 201 3.86 9.55 -7.25
CA LEU A 201 5.11 10.30 -7.19
C LEU A 201 6.28 9.33 -7.42
N ARG A 202 6.94 9.47 -8.56
CA ARG A 202 8.13 8.70 -8.93
C ARG A 202 9.32 9.63 -9.03
N CYS A 203 10.42 9.22 -8.42
CA CYS A 203 11.65 10.01 -8.41
C CYS A 203 12.87 9.12 -8.67
N PRO A 204 12.97 8.47 -9.85
CA PRO A 204 14.17 7.72 -10.21
C PRO A 204 15.42 8.59 -10.10
N VAL A 205 16.45 8.00 -9.48
CA VAL A 205 17.77 8.63 -9.33
C VAL A 205 18.72 7.98 -10.31
N ALA A 206 19.38 8.79 -11.13
CA ALA A 206 20.43 8.35 -12.04
C ALA A 206 21.73 9.08 -11.73
N LEU A 207 22.86 8.42 -11.99
CA LEU A 207 24.21 8.98 -11.81
C LEU A 207 24.95 9.02 -13.14
N SER A 208 25.80 10.03 -13.30
CA SER A 208 26.81 10.07 -14.37
C SER A 208 27.82 8.93 -14.21
N ASP A 209 28.52 8.59 -15.30
CA ASP A 209 29.50 7.48 -15.29
C ASP A 209 30.65 7.70 -14.31
N ASP A 210 31.07 8.95 -14.13
CA ASP A 210 32.09 9.39 -13.16
C ASP A 210 31.56 9.55 -11.73
N LEU A 211 30.25 9.30 -11.53
CA LEU A 211 29.52 9.44 -10.27
C LEU A 211 29.53 10.85 -9.67
N GLN A 212 29.98 11.87 -10.41
CA GLN A 212 30.07 13.26 -9.93
C GLN A 212 28.76 14.05 -10.06
N ARG A 213 27.72 13.48 -10.68
CA ARG A 213 26.42 14.12 -10.84
C ARG A 213 25.31 13.11 -10.64
N ALA A 214 24.35 13.43 -9.77
CA ALA A 214 23.09 12.72 -9.67
C ALA A 214 21.95 13.59 -10.23
N THR A 215 21.04 12.96 -10.98
CA THR A 215 19.78 13.57 -11.43
C THR A 215 18.62 12.83 -10.78
N ILE A 216 17.66 13.58 -10.23
CA ILE A 216 16.41 13.06 -9.67
C ILE A 216 15.30 13.53 -10.60
N ASP A 217 14.75 12.63 -11.40
CA ASP A 217 13.65 12.94 -12.31
C ASP A 217 12.33 12.80 -11.57
N VAL A 218 11.75 13.92 -11.16
CA VAL A 218 10.51 13.97 -10.39
C VAL A 218 9.33 13.97 -11.34
N GLN A 219 8.51 12.92 -11.23
CA GLN A 219 7.30 12.70 -12.01
C GLN A 219 6.12 12.56 -11.04
N ALA A 220 5.17 13.49 -11.10
CA ALA A 220 4.00 13.49 -10.23
C ALA A 220 2.71 13.48 -11.05
N VAL A 221 1.79 12.60 -10.66
CA VAL A 221 0.41 12.58 -11.15
C VAL A 221 -0.48 13.20 -10.06
N ILE A 222 -1.34 14.13 -10.44
CA ILE A 222 -2.22 14.87 -9.53
C ILE A 222 -3.66 14.45 -9.77
N ALA A 223 -4.39 14.07 -8.72
CA ALA A 223 -5.84 13.89 -8.81
C ALA A 223 -6.53 15.09 -8.16
N ARG A 224 -7.52 15.67 -8.85
CA ARG A 224 -8.26 16.85 -8.34
C ARG A 224 -9.74 16.82 -8.71
N VAL A 225 -10.51 17.66 -8.03
CA VAL A 225 -11.90 18.00 -8.38
C VAL A 225 -11.89 19.39 -9.02
N PRO A 226 -11.89 19.52 -10.36
CA PRO A 226 -11.69 20.81 -11.03
C PRO A 226 -12.71 21.87 -10.61
N ALA A 227 -13.99 21.49 -10.48
CA ALA A 227 -15.05 22.40 -10.06
C ALA A 227 -14.85 22.99 -8.65
N ALA A 228 -14.10 22.31 -7.79
CA ALA A 228 -13.79 22.77 -6.43
C ALA A 228 -12.46 23.55 -6.34
N LEU A 229 -11.71 23.63 -7.45
CA LEU A 229 -10.38 24.24 -7.50
C LEU A 229 -10.24 25.15 -8.74
N PRO A 230 -10.78 26.38 -8.68
CA PRO A 230 -10.66 27.36 -9.78
C PRO A 230 -9.28 28.01 -9.87
N VAL A 231 -8.30 27.55 -9.09
CA VAL A 231 -6.95 28.12 -9.03
C VAL A 231 -5.93 27.16 -9.65
N PRO A 232 -4.90 27.67 -10.37
CA PRO A 232 -3.77 26.85 -10.79
C PRO A 232 -3.08 26.21 -9.58
N LEU A 233 -2.46 25.05 -9.79
CA LEU A 233 -1.72 24.33 -8.76
C LEU A 233 -0.22 24.34 -9.05
N VAL A 234 0.58 24.25 -7.99
CA VAL A 234 2.03 24.14 -8.04
C VAL A 234 2.47 22.99 -7.15
N LEU A 235 3.43 22.20 -7.62
CA LEU A 235 4.15 21.23 -6.83
C LEU A 235 5.47 21.84 -6.35
N ARG A 236 5.55 22.15 -5.06
CA ARG A 236 6.80 22.59 -4.43
C ARG A 236 7.65 21.38 -4.09
N LEU A 237 8.84 21.33 -4.66
CA LEU A 237 9.85 20.32 -4.37
C LEU A 237 10.90 20.93 -3.45
N ALA A 238 11.16 20.31 -2.31
CA ALA A 238 12.26 20.64 -1.41
C ALA A 238 13.17 19.42 -1.27
N LEU A 239 14.43 19.55 -1.66
CA LEU A 239 15.44 18.50 -1.55
C LEU A 239 16.43 18.87 -0.46
N LEU A 240 16.55 17.99 0.54
CA LEU A 240 17.52 18.08 1.61
C LEU A 240 18.63 17.03 1.41
N GLY A 241 19.86 17.44 1.73
CA GLY A 241 21.01 16.55 1.81
C GLY A 241 20.91 15.57 2.98
N PRO A 242 21.81 14.56 3.04
CA PRO A 242 21.85 13.60 4.14
C PRO A 242 22.13 14.20 5.52
N ASP A 243 22.71 15.39 5.56
CA ASP A 243 22.97 16.21 6.75
C ASP A 243 21.79 17.12 7.13
N GLY A 244 20.71 17.10 6.35
CA GLY A 244 19.54 17.96 6.51
C GLY A 244 19.67 19.34 5.86
N ALA A 245 20.81 19.66 5.22
CA ALA A 245 21.00 20.95 4.56
C ALA A 245 20.13 21.06 3.30
N ALA A 246 19.53 22.22 3.06
CA ALA A 246 18.74 22.45 1.86
C ALA A 246 19.63 22.52 0.61
N ILE A 247 19.32 21.68 -0.38
CA ILE A 247 20.02 21.63 -1.67
C ILE A 247 19.25 22.40 -2.73
N ALA A 248 17.94 22.18 -2.79
CA ALA A 248 17.08 22.83 -3.77
C ALA A 248 15.68 23.06 -3.21
N THR A 249 15.05 24.15 -3.63
CA THR A 249 13.61 24.37 -3.49
C THR A 249 13.09 24.97 -4.78
N VAL A 250 12.11 24.32 -5.41
CA VAL A 250 11.57 24.73 -6.70
C VAL A 250 10.05 24.54 -6.72
N ASP A 251 9.37 25.51 -7.31
CA ASP A 251 7.93 25.48 -7.55
C ASP A 251 7.71 25.08 -9.01
N VAL A 252 7.08 23.92 -9.23
CA VAL A 252 6.79 23.36 -10.55
C VAL A 252 5.31 23.53 -10.85
N PRO A 253 4.92 24.26 -11.90
CA PRO A 253 3.51 24.35 -12.29
C PRO A 253 2.92 22.98 -12.58
N VAL A 254 1.71 22.73 -12.10
CA VAL A 254 0.93 21.55 -12.48
C VAL A 254 0.19 21.87 -13.78
N ALA A 255 0.46 21.10 -14.83
CA ALA A 255 -0.20 21.18 -16.12
C ALA A 255 -0.77 19.82 -16.49
N ASP A 256 -2.00 19.79 -17.01
CA ASP A 256 -2.70 18.56 -17.39
C ASP A 256 -2.64 17.45 -16.33
N ASP A 257 -2.87 17.84 -15.07
CA ASP A 257 -2.86 16.95 -13.91
C ASP A 257 -1.51 16.24 -13.66
N ALA A 258 -0.41 16.81 -14.17
CA ALA A 258 0.94 16.31 -13.99
C ALA A 258 1.95 17.42 -13.64
N ALA A 259 3.06 17.04 -13.01
CA ALA A 259 4.21 17.91 -12.80
C ALA A 259 5.51 17.11 -12.98
N HIS A 260 6.43 17.67 -13.77
CA HIS A 260 7.69 17.02 -14.15
C HIS A 260 8.85 17.99 -13.93
N HIS A 261 9.91 17.54 -13.24
CA HIS A 261 11.10 18.36 -13.02
C HIS A 261 12.33 17.52 -12.71
N THR A 262 13.50 17.92 -13.21
CA THR A 262 14.78 17.26 -12.89
C THR A 262 15.57 18.09 -11.89
N LEU A 263 15.78 17.54 -10.70
CA LEU A 263 16.72 18.09 -9.72
C LEU A 263 18.12 17.54 -9.99
N VAL A 264 19.15 18.36 -9.78
CA VAL A 264 20.55 17.97 -10.00
C VAL A 264 21.34 18.15 -8.71
N VAL A 265 22.11 17.14 -8.34
CA VAL A 265 23.05 17.18 -7.21
C VAL A 265 24.46 16.96 -7.75
N SER A 266 25.32 17.98 -7.60
CA SER A 266 26.75 17.89 -7.92
C SER A 266 27.49 17.21 -6.76
N SER A 267 28.47 16.36 -7.09
CA SER A 267 29.27 15.57 -6.14
C SER A 267 28.42 14.90 -5.05
N PRO A 268 27.47 14.03 -5.42
CA PRO A 268 26.52 13.45 -4.49
C PRO A 268 27.19 12.53 -3.46
N HIS A 269 26.67 12.52 -2.24
CA HIS A 269 26.98 11.48 -1.25
C HIS A 269 26.34 10.17 -1.70
N LEU A 270 27.18 9.21 -2.10
CA LEU A 270 26.74 7.93 -2.65
C LEU A 270 26.25 6.99 -1.56
N TRP A 271 25.11 6.37 -1.79
CA TRP A 271 24.59 5.27 -0.96
C TRP A 271 25.31 3.96 -1.30
N TRP A 272 25.75 3.23 -0.28
CA TRP A 272 26.42 1.93 -0.41
C TRP A 272 25.72 0.83 0.39
N PRO A 273 25.78 -0.44 -0.07
CA PRO A 273 25.37 -1.57 0.75
C PRO A 273 26.27 -1.72 1.99
N ASN A 274 25.78 -2.47 2.99
CA ASN A 274 26.52 -2.75 4.22
C ASN A 274 27.93 -3.30 3.92
N GLY A 275 28.94 -2.84 4.65
CA GLY A 275 30.34 -3.21 4.43
C GLY A 275 31.08 -2.52 3.27
N TYR A 276 30.39 -1.78 2.39
CA TYR A 276 31.00 -1.09 1.24
C TYR A 276 31.04 0.44 1.38
N GLY A 277 30.44 1.00 2.43
CA GLY A 277 30.42 2.42 2.69
C GLY A 277 29.25 2.84 3.56
N ALA A 278 29.00 4.15 3.64
CA ALA A 278 27.86 4.71 4.34
C ALA A 278 26.55 4.59 3.53
N GLN A 279 25.41 4.79 4.20
CA GLN A 279 24.07 4.77 3.61
C GLN A 279 23.42 6.17 3.62
N PRO A 280 24.05 7.24 3.06
CA PRO A 280 23.44 8.56 3.01
C PRO A 280 22.11 8.53 2.25
N LEU A 281 21.11 9.21 2.80
CA LEU A 281 19.78 9.33 2.21
C LEU A 281 19.39 10.81 2.13
N TYR A 282 19.07 11.26 0.93
CA TYR A 282 18.47 12.56 0.68
C TYR A 282 16.99 12.52 1.02
N THR A 283 16.41 13.65 1.40
CA THR A 283 14.98 13.76 1.67
C THR A 283 14.34 14.68 0.63
N LEU A 284 13.47 14.13 -0.21
CA LEU A 284 12.65 14.90 -1.14
C LEU A 284 11.25 15.06 -0.59
N THR A 285 10.85 16.28 -0.34
CA THR A 285 9.48 16.65 0.01
C THR A 285 8.78 17.27 -1.19
N ALA A 286 7.66 16.69 -1.61
CA ALA A 286 6.79 17.22 -2.66
C ALA A 286 5.49 17.71 -2.01
N THR A 287 5.22 19.01 -2.09
CA THR A 287 4.06 19.66 -1.46
C THR A 287 3.17 20.28 -2.54
N LEU A 288 1.92 19.83 -2.63
CA LEU A 288 0.94 20.36 -3.57
C LEU A 288 0.25 21.59 -2.98
N LEU A 289 0.36 22.73 -3.66
CA LEU A 289 -0.10 24.04 -3.20
C LEU A 289 -0.98 24.69 -4.27
N PRO A 290 -1.88 25.62 -3.88
CA PRO A 290 -2.40 26.60 -4.85
C PRO A 290 -1.22 27.45 -5.37
N ALA A 291 -1.22 27.77 -6.65
CA ALA A 291 -0.29 28.75 -7.19
C ALA A 291 -0.53 30.09 -6.47
N LYS A 292 0.53 30.73 -5.97
CA LYS A 292 0.40 32.12 -5.51
C LYS A 292 0.05 32.97 -6.72
N GLU A 293 -1.00 33.77 -6.64
CA GLU A 293 -1.22 34.85 -7.61
C GLU A 293 0.06 35.70 -7.66
N ALA A 294 0.58 35.95 -8.86
CA ALA A 294 1.67 36.91 -9.03
C ALA A 294 1.21 38.25 -8.42
N ALA A 295 2.02 38.82 -7.53
CA ALA A 295 1.73 40.07 -6.84
C ALA A 295 1.36 41.17 -7.85
N GLY A 296 0.07 41.41 -8.01
CA GLY A 296 -0.47 42.22 -9.08
C GLY A 296 -2.00 42.28 -9.11
N ALA A 297 -2.66 42.19 -7.94
CA ALA A 297 -4.07 42.53 -7.80
C ALA A 297 -4.23 43.34 -6.50
N THR A 298 -4.84 44.51 -6.65
CA THR A 298 -4.96 45.59 -5.67
C THR A 298 -5.42 45.14 -4.29
N ALA A 299 -4.63 45.51 -3.27
CA ALA A 299 -5.00 45.45 -1.87
C ALA A 299 -6.24 46.30 -1.60
N ASN A 300 -7.41 45.67 -1.45
CA ASN A 300 -8.57 46.20 -0.74
C ASN A 300 -9.62 45.10 -0.54
N GLN A 301 -9.27 44.08 0.24
CA GLN A 301 -10.25 43.31 1.01
C GLN A 301 -9.68 43.07 2.41
N PRO A 302 -10.46 43.29 3.48
CA PRO A 302 -10.00 42.97 4.82
C PRO A 302 -9.79 41.45 4.94
N PRO A 303 -8.74 41.00 5.65
CA PRO A 303 -8.51 39.58 5.86
C PRO A 303 -9.69 38.99 6.62
N SER A 304 -10.43 38.08 5.98
CA SER A 304 -11.37 37.21 6.69
C SER A 304 -10.58 36.35 7.70
N ALA A 305 -11.20 36.00 8.82
CA ALA A 305 -10.58 35.36 9.99
C ALA A 305 -10.10 33.90 9.79
N LEU A 306 -9.58 33.58 8.59
CA LEU A 306 -8.85 32.37 8.25
C LEU A 306 -7.49 32.74 7.66
N SER A 307 -6.70 33.54 8.38
CA SER A 307 -5.26 33.65 8.14
C SER A 307 -4.59 32.39 8.69
N LEU A 308 -4.62 31.32 7.90
CA LEU A 308 -3.67 30.22 7.97
C LEU A 308 -2.89 30.29 6.65
N GLN A 309 -1.58 30.04 6.71
CA GLN A 309 -0.71 29.84 5.54
C GLN A 309 -1.41 29.02 4.45
N PRO A 310 -1.06 29.12 3.14
CA PRO A 310 -1.72 28.31 2.12
C PRO A 310 -1.64 26.83 2.52
N SER A 311 -2.74 26.29 3.04
CA SER A 311 -2.74 24.96 3.63
C SER A 311 -2.55 23.98 2.48
N ALA A 312 -1.43 23.28 2.46
CA ALA A 312 -1.11 22.37 1.37
C ALA A 312 -2.25 21.39 1.10
N PHE A 313 -2.53 21.14 -0.18
CA PHE A 313 -3.53 20.18 -0.60
C PHE A 313 -3.09 18.75 -0.31
N ASP A 314 -1.79 18.46 -0.40
CA ASP A 314 -1.19 17.18 -0.05
C ASP A 314 0.34 17.32 0.06
N GLN A 315 0.98 16.37 0.73
CA GLN A 315 2.43 16.32 0.86
C GLN A 315 2.89 14.86 0.86
N LYS A 316 3.96 14.60 0.10
CA LYS A 316 4.65 13.30 0.08
C LYS A 316 6.12 13.53 0.37
N GLU A 317 6.71 12.61 1.14
CA GLU A 317 8.13 12.59 1.43
C GLU A 317 8.74 11.28 0.94
N LEU A 318 9.90 11.37 0.29
CA LEU A 318 10.68 10.24 -0.17
C LEU A 318 12.11 10.34 0.35
N ARG A 319 12.65 9.22 0.82
CA ARG A 319 14.07 9.08 1.13
C ARG A 319 14.79 8.44 -0.04
N LEU A 320 15.78 9.12 -0.59
CA LEU A 320 16.45 8.76 -1.84
C LEU A 320 17.93 8.47 -1.59
N GLY A 321 18.38 7.27 -1.93
CA GLY A 321 19.81 6.92 -1.93
C GLY A 321 20.39 7.05 -3.34
N ALA A 322 21.33 7.97 -3.54
CA ALA A 322 22.03 8.13 -4.80
C ALA A 322 22.98 6.95 -5.02
N ARG A 323 22.62 6.02 -5.90
CA ARG A 323 23.46 4.88 -6.27
C ARG A 323 23.24 4.48 -7.71
N ARG A 324 24.30 4.01 -8.35
CA ARG A 324 24.23 3.32 -9.65
C ARG A 324 24.15 1.83 -9.38
N LEU A 325 23.18 1.15 -9.98
CA LEU A 325 23.05 -0.32 -9.91
C LEU A 325 23.16 -0.89 -11.31
N ARG A 326 24.04 -1.88 -11.51
CA ARG A 326 24.16 -2.62 -12.78
C ARG A 326 24.17 -4.13 -12.51
N LEU A 327 23.53 -4.88 -13.41
CA LEU A 327 23.78 -6.31 -13.55
C LEU A 327 24.77 -6.48 -14.69
N VAL A 328 26.00 -6.90 -14.37
CA VAL A 328 27.07 -7.10 -15.33
C VAL A 328 27.04 -8.56 -15.79
N GLN A 329 26.86 -8.73 -17.11
CA GLN A 329 26.92 -10.02 -17.79
C GLN A 329 27.94 -9.94 -18.93
N ALA A 330 29.21 -10.12 -18.60
CA ALA A 330 30.33 -10.00 -19.53
C ALA A 330 31.02 -11.36 -19.73
N PRO A 331 31.65 -11.63 -20.89
CA PRO A 331 32.46 -12.83 -21.08
C PRO A 331 33.53 -12.97 -20.01
N VAL A 332 33.75 -14.20 -19.52
CA VAL A 332 34.81 -14.50 -18.54
C VAL A 332 35.98 -15.14 -19.28
N ALA A 333 37.16 -14.54 -19.15
CA ALA A 333 38.34 -15.02 -19.87
C ALA A 333 38.68 -16.47 -19.49
N GLY A 334 38.77 -17.35 -20.51
CA GLY A 334 39.07 -18.77 -20.31
C GLY A 334 37.86 -19.65 -19.98
N GLU A 335 36.66 -19.08 -19.82
CA GLU A 335 35.44 -19.81 -19.45
C GLU A 335 34.38 -19.72 -20.55
N GLN A 336 33.50 -20.72 -20.63
CA GLN A 336 32.30 -20.65 -21.46
C GLN A 336 31.17 -19.93 -20.71
N GLY A 337 30.64 -18.85 -21.28
CA GLY A 337 29.47 -18.13 -20.75
C GLY A 337 29.77 -16.68 -20.35
N THR A 338 28.89 -16.11 -19.51
CA THR A 338 29.01 -14.73 -19.01
C THR A 338 28.99 -14.68 -17.50
N SER A 339 29.56 -13.62 -16.92
CA SER A 339 29.39 -13.29 -15.51
C SER A 339 27.92 -12.99 -15.18
N PHE A 340 27.61 -12.98 -13.89
CA PHE A 340 26.36 -12.47 -13.34
C PHE A 340 26.70 -11.74 -12.05
N VAL A 341 27.10 -10.47 -12.18
CA VAL A 341 27.65 -9.69 -11.07
C VAL A 341 26.80 -8.46 -10.84
N ILE A 342 26.32 -8.29 -9.61
CA ILE A 342 25.70 -7.03 -9.20
C ILE A 342 26.82 -6.04 -8.92
N GLU A 343 26.71 -4.86 -9.51
CA GLU A 343 27.64 -3.78 -9.32
C GLU A 343 26.92 -2.56 -8.76
N VAL A 344 27.50 -1.96 -7.72
CA VAL A 344 27.01 -0.72 -7.11
C VAL A 344 28.11 0.34 -7.23
N ASN A 345 27.78 1.49 -7.80
CA ASN A 345 28.70 2.63 -7.94
C ASN A 345 30.04 2.24 -8.58
N ASN A 346 29.99 1.55 -9.72
CA ASN A 346 31.17 1.07 -10.46
C ASN A 346 32.03 0.03 -9.68
N THR A 347 31.50 -0.55 -8.59
CA THR A 347 32.17 -1.55 -7.76
C THR A 347 31.40 -2.89 -7.74
N PRO A 348 32.02 -4.01 -8.15
CA PRO A 348 31.43 -5.34 -8.03
C PRO A 348 31.10 -5.69 -6.58
N ILE A 349 29.89 -6.20 -6.33
CA ILE A 349 29.41 -6.58 -5.00
C ILE A 349 29.27 -8.09 -4.91
N PHE A 350 29.94 -8.70 -3.94
CA PHE A 350 29.63 -10.06 -3.53
C PHE A 350 28.36 -10.03 -2.68
N CYS A 351 27.32 -10.70 -3.14
CA CYS A 351 26.02 -10.72 -2.47
C CYS A 351 25.97 -11.83 -1.41
N GLY A 352 26.52 -11.57 -0.22
CA GLY A 352 26.35 -12.42 0.95
C GLY A 352 25.02 -12.11 1.65
N GLY A 353 24.16 -13.11 1.82
CA GLY A 353 22.86 -12.92 2.46
C GLY A 353 22.00 -14.19 2.51
N ALA A 354 20.71 -14.00 2.73
CA ALA A 354 19.72 -15.06 2.82
C ALA A 354 18.41 -14.68 2.09
N THR A 355 17.57 -15.66 1.80
CA THR A 355 16.22 -15.42 1.27
C THR A 355 15.27 -15.04 2.41
N TRP A 356 14.58 -13.91 2.27
CA TRP A 356 13.54 -13.49 3.20
C TRP A 356 12.18 -14.07 2.82
N ILE A 357 11.48 -14.66 3.81
CA ILE A 357 10.09 -15.14 3.70
C ILE A 357 9.19 -14.35 4.67
N PRO A 358 7.85 -14.46 4.58
CA PRO A 358 6.95 -13.87 5.58
C PRO A 358 7.35 -14.26 7.00
N ALA A 359 7.40 -13.28 7.91
CA ALA A 359 7.84 -13.50 9.29
C ALA A 359 6.73 -14.08 10.20
N ASP A 360 5.52 -14.27 9.66
CA ASP A 360 4.35 -14.87 10.30
C ASP A 360 3.36 -15.34 9.21
N SER A 361 2.55 -16.36 9.50
CA SER A 361 1.43 -16.76 8.63
C SER A 361 0.28 -15.76 8.65
N PHE A 362 0.20 -14.93 9.69
CA PHE A 362 -0.76 -13.85 9.80
C PHE A 362 -0.02 -12.51 9.72
N LEU A 363 0.10 -12.00 8.49
CA LEU A 363 0.83 -10.77 8.19
C LEU A 363 0.45 -9.54 9.05
N PRO A 364 -0.83 -9.33 9.45
CA PRO A 364 -1.18 -8.20 10.31
C PRO A 364 -0.45 -8.18 11.67
N ARG A 365 0.08 -9.32 12.16
CA ARG A 365 0.86 -9.42 13.40
C ARG A 365 2.25 -8.82 13.33
N ILE A 366 2.82 -8.68 12.13
CA ILE A 366 4.20 -8.20 12.01
C ILE A 366 4.24 -6.68 12.16
N THR A 367 4.81 -6.23 13.28
CA THR A 367 5.00 -4.81 13.56
C THR A 367 6.27 -4.25 12.89
N PRO A 368 6.36 -2.92 12.69
CA PRO A 368 7.59 -2.28 12.22
C PRO A 368 8.82 -2.60 13.08
N GLU A 369 8.65 -2.75 14.40
CA GLU A 369 9.71 -3.09 15.35
C GLU A 369 10.23 -4.50 15.12
N ARG A 370 9.32 -5.47 14.89
CA ARG A 370 9.70 -6.86 14.59
C ARG A 370 10.41 -6.96 13.23
N TYR A 371 9.95 -6.23 12.21
CA TYR A 371 10.68 -6.12 10.94
C TYR A 371 12.09 -5.55 11.17
N ARG A 372 12.22 -4.45 11.93
CA ARG A 372 13.52 -3.83 12.21
C ARG A 372 14.47 -4.80 12.91
N ALA A 373 14.02 -5.46 13.99
CA ALA A 373 14.83 -6.39 14.74
C ALA A 373 15.35 -7.55 13.86
N LEU A 374 14.50 -8.10 12.99
CA LEU A 374 14.90 -9.19 12.09
C LEU A 374 15.88 -8.73 10.99
N VAL A 375 15.74 -7.50 10.49
CA VAL A 375 16.68 -6.91 9.52
C VAL A 375 18.02 -6.59 10.19
N GLU A 376 18.01 -6.12 11.43
CA GLU A 376 19.22 -5.87 12.22
C GLU A 376 20.01 -7.16 12.51
N LEU A 377 19.34 -8.29 12.69
CA LEU A 377 20.02 -9.59 12.82
C LEU A 377 20.74 -10.05 11.54
N ALA A 378 20.34 -9.52 10.38
CA ALA A 378 20.96 -9.84 9.09
C ALA A 378 22.11 -8.88 8.71
N ALA A 379 22.24 -7.75 9.40
CA ALA A 379 23.26 -6.73 9.18
C ALA A 379 24.57 -7.08 9.89
#